data_AF-A0A381Y7Q2-F1
#
_entry.id   AF-A0A381Y7Q2-F1
#
_cell.length_a   1.000
_cell.length_b   1.000
_cell.length_c   1.000
_cell.angle_alpha   90.00
_cell.angle_beta   90.00
_cell.angle_gamma   90.00
#
_symmetry.space_group_name_H-M   'P 1'
#
loop_
_entity.id
_entity.type
_entity.pdbx_description
1 polymer ?
#
loop_
_entity_poly.entity_id
_entity_poly.type
_entity_poly.pdbx_seq_one_letter_code
_entity_poly.pdbx_strand_id
1 'polypeptide(L)'
;MSPNSATKTIRTPLVTLFLLCLLLITREGQTEDFAVPNSGSPYLNLGNLQTGEILHLPTGLTINFEQMMNAVAASRVIYVGETHDNIEAHKVQLRIIKKLSERYSVAIGLEMFRRSAQEKLDRWNTGQLPLKEFKKLFHANWGTGYKLYQPIFDFAQANKLPLIGLKSTRKVENSFRSDDPAPDGAFYPELDDQDPYHRAFSMAAFGGHRGTEKALEKPYRMLLLWEETMAQTVSQFLINTKYTDTKLVVLSGGFHVQYG
;
A
#
# COMPACT_ATOMS: atom_id res chain seq x y z
N MET A 1 4.39 35.05 62.36
CA MET A 1 5.71 35.38 61.79
C MET A 1 5.50 35.84 60.37
N SER A 2 5.76 37.12 60.11
CA SER A 2 5.59 37.74 58.79
C SER A 2 6.64 37.17 57.81
N PRO A 3 6.28 36.76 56.58
CA PRO A 3 7.25 36.28 55.62
C PRO A 3 8.26 37.41 55.31
N ASN A 4 9.53 37.09 55.50
CA ASN A 4 10.67 38.00 55.36
C ASN A 4 10.61 38.76 54.03
N SER A 5 10.70 40.09 54.10
CA SER A 5 10.58 40.98 52.93
C SER A 5 11.58 40.60 51.82
N ALA A 6 12.80 40.20 52.21
CA ALA A 6 13.87 39.79 51.29
C ALA A 6 13.53 38.55 50.43
N THR A 7 12.74 37.60 50.95
CA THR A 7 12.34 36.40 50.19
C THR A 7 11.28 36.70 49.13
N LYS A 8 10.51 37.77 49.29
CA LYS A 8 9.58 38.26 48.25
C LYS A 8 10.32 39.01 47.14
N THR A 9 11.33 39.81 47.47
CA THR A 9 12.08 40.63 46.51
C THR A 9 12.92 39.83 45.52
N ILE A 10 13.33 38.61 45.87
CA ILE A 10 14.10 37.71 44.99
C ILE A 10 13.18 36.77 44.20
N ARG A 11 12.02 36.40 44.75
CA ARG A 11 11.06 35.50 44.08
C ARG A 11 10.35 36.16 42.90
N THR A 12 9.97 37.43 43.01
CA THR A 12 9.34 38.16 41.90
C THR A 12 10.21 38.21 40.65
N PRO A 13 11.47 38.69 40.68
CA PRO A 13 12.29 38.74 39.46
C PRO A 13 12.61 37.36 38.90
N LEU A 14 12.73 36.33 39.75
CA LEU A 14 13.01 34.96 39.28
C LEU A 14 11.78 34.32 38.59
N VAL A 15 10.57 34.57 39.11
CA VAL A 15 9.32 34.13 38.46
C VAL A 15 9.07 34.92 37.19
N THR A 16 9.37 36.22 37.17
CA THR A 16 9.28 37.05 35.96
C THR A 16 10.29 36.60 34.90
N LEU A 17 11.52 36.24 35.29
CA LEU A 17 12.54 35.71 34.37
C LEU A 17 12.14 34.32 33.84
N PHE A 18 11.57 33.45 34.68
CA PHE A 18 11.06 32.14 34.26
C PHE A 18 9.87 32.27 33.29
N LEU A 19 8.95 33.19 33.55
CA LEU A 19 7.83 33.50 32.64
C LEU A 19 8.32 34.16 31.33
N LEU A 20 9.35 35.01 31.39
CA LEU A 20 9.98 35.56 30.17
C LEU A 20 10.68 34.47 29.36
N CYS A 21 11.37 33.52 30.02
CA CYS A 21 11.97 32.37 29.35
C CYS A 21 10.91 31.49 28.69
N LEU A 22 9.74 31.29 29.31
CA LEU A 22 8.63 30.56 28.68
C LEU A 22 8.08 31.28 27.44
N LEU A 23 8.11 32.62 27.41
CA LEU A 23 7.72 33.41 26.23
C LEU A 23 8.81 33.43 25.14
N LEU A 24 10.07 33.17 25.48
CA LEU A 24 11.18 33.01 24.52
C LEU A 24 11.32 31.56 24.02
N ILE A 25 10.69 30.59 24.71
CA ILE A 25 10.58 29.18 24.28
C ILE A 25 9.27 28.95 23.49
N THR A 26 8.67 30.01 22.94
CA THR A 26 7.84 29.81 21.74
C THR A 26 8.80 29.45 20.60
N ARG A 27 9.25 28.19 20.59
CA ARG A 27 9.57 27.53 19.32
C ARG A 27 8.35 27.77 18.48
N GLU A 28 8.49 28.53 17.40
CA GLU A 28 7.67 28.27 16.23
C GLU A 28 7.67 26.76 16.10
N GLY A 29 6.52 26.14 16.32
CA GLY A 29 6.36 24.75 16.00
C GLY A 29 6.59 24.71 14.50
N GLN A 30 7.82 24.44 14.09
CA GLN A 30 8.06 23.89 12.78
C GLN A 30 7.24 22.61 12.82
N THR A 31 6.07 22.65 12.19
CA THR A 31 5.57 21.47 11.53
C THR A 31 6.77 20.99 10.72
N GLU A 32 7.42 19.92 11.16
CA GLU A 32 8.21 19.16 10.22
C GLU A 32 7.18 18.76 9.17
N ASP A 33 7.18 19.49 8.06
CA ASP A 33 6.61 18.96 6.85
C ASP A 33 7.31 17.62 6.70
N PHE A 34 6.56 16.53 6.91
CA PHE A 34 6.92 15.20 6.44
C PHE A 34 6.95 15.18 4.90
N ALA A 35 7.27 16.30 4.25
CA ALA A 35 7.73 16.35 2.89
C ALA A 35 9.04 15.58 2.88
N VAL A 36 8.94 14.28 2.61
CA VAL A 36 10.10 13.45 2.37
C VAL A 36 10.91 14.18 1.30
N PRO A 37 12.16 14.58 1.59
CA PRO A 37 12.96 15.33 0.64
C PRO A 37 12.94 14.61 -0.71
N ASN A 38 13.05 15.38 -1.80
CA ASN A 38 13.13 14.81 -3.14
C ASN A 38 11.93 13.91 -3.53
N SER A 39 10.73 14.18 -2.99
CA SER A 39 9.51 13.41 -3.27
C SER A 39 9.58 11.94 -2.88
N GLY A 40 10.34 11.59 -1.82
CA GLY A 40 10.42 10.21 -1.34
C GLY A 40 11.77 9.52 -1.55
N SER A 41 12.75 10.18 -2.16
CA SER A 41 14.05 9.59 -2.50
C SER A 41 15.20 10.26 -1.72
N PRO A 42 16.08 9.52 -1.03
CA PRO A 42 17.20 10.15 -0.33
C PRO A 42 18.27 10.73 -1.27
N TYR A 43 18.20 10.43 -2.58
CA TYR A 43 19.27 10.75 -3.53
C TYR A 43 18.89 11.80 -4.60
N LEU A 44 17.73 11.63 -5.24
CA LEU A 44 17.31 12.45 -6.40
C LEU A 44 15.85 12.84 -6.28
N ASN A 45 15.54 14.11 -6.57
CA ASN A 45 14.15 14.57 -6.66
C ASN A 45 13.40 13.80 -7.74
N LEU A 46 12.42 12.97 -7.34
CA LEU A 46 11.64 12.17 -8.30
C LEU A 46 10.88 13.04 -9.31
N GLY A 47 10.57 14.30 -8.97
CA GLY A 47 9.97 15.26 -9.89
C GLY A 47 10.89 15.70 -11.04
N ASN A 48 12.19 15.42 -10.96
CA ASN A 48 13.15 15.71 -12.03
C ASN A 48 13.38 14.52 -12.98
N LEU A 49 12.83 13.34 -12.67
CA LEU A 49 12.95 12.17 -13.53
C LEU A 49 12.22 12.42 -14.86
N GLN A 50 12.90 12.08 -15.95
CA GLN A 50 12.30 12.12 -17.27
C GLN A 50 11.36 10.93 -17.48
N THR A 51 10.35 11.12 -18.33
CA THR A 51 9.41 10.05 -18.67
C THR A 51 10.15 8.80 -19.17
N GLY A 52 9.93 7.68 -18.49
CA GLY A 52 10.53 6.39 -18.84
C GLY A 52 11.86 6.08 -18.15
N GLU A 53 12.43 7.01 -17.38
CA GLU A 53 13.58 6.71 -16.51
C GLU A 53 13.16 5.80 -15.35
N ILE A 54 14.04 4.86 -15.01
CA ILE A 54 13.86 3.95 -13.89
C ILE A 54 14.96 4.24 -12.88
N LEU A 55 14.58 4.67 -11.67
CA LEU A 55 15.50 4.95 -10.60
C LEU A 55 15.62 3.74 -9.66
N HIS A 56 16.83 3.23 -9.46
CA HIS A 56 17.08 2.24 -8.42
C HIS A 56 17.26 2.94 -7.07
N LEU A 57 16.15 3.05 -6.32
CA LEU A 57 16.06 3.83 -5.08
C LEU A 57 17.20 3.56 -4.09
N PRO A 58 17.63 2.32 -3.78
CA PRO A 58 18.71 2.08 -2.81
C PRO A 58 20.06 2.70 -3.21
N THR A 59 20.33 2.83 -4.51
CA THR A 59 21.62 3.35 -5.02
C THR A 59 21.53 4.77 -5.58
N GLY A 60 20.33 5.28 -5.83
CA GLY A 60 20.12 6.56 -6.51
C GLY A 60 20.53 6.58 -8.00
N LEU A 61 20.85 5.43 -8.60
CA LEU A 61 21.26 5.33 -10.00
C LEU A 61 20.07 5.10 -10.93
N THR A 62 20.03 5.84 -12.04
CA THR A 62 19.13 5.52 -13.15
C THR A 62 19.62 4.24 -13.82
N ILE A 63 18.72 3.28 -13.97
CA ILE A 63 18.95 1.99 -14.61
C ILE A 63 18.03 1.81 -15.81
N ASN A 64 18.39 0.91 -16.72
CA ASN A 64 17.51 0.52 -17.81
C ASN A 64 16.57 -0.63 -17.39
N PHE A 65 15.59 -0.91 -18.25
CA PHE A 65 14.59 -1.95 -17.99
C PHE A 65 15.20 -3.34 -17.78
N GLU A 66 16.22 -3.74 -18.55
CA GLU A 66 16.83 -5.07 -18.40
C GLU A 66 17.59 -5.19 -17.07
N GLN A 67 18.26 -4.12 -16.64
CA GLN A 67 18.91 -4.06 -15.32
C GLN A 67 17.86 -4.18 -14.19
N MET A 68 16.75 -3.45 -14.30
CA MET A 68 15.64 -3.55 -13.34
C MET A 68 15.09 -4.99 -13.31
N MET A 69 14.86 -5.58 -14.47
CA MET A 69 14.32 -6.94 -14.57
C MET A 69 15.27 -8.00 -13.99
N ASN A 70 16.58 -7.86 -14.20
CA ASN A 70 17.58 -8.74 -13.59
C ASN A 70 17.57 -8.63 -12.06
N ALA A 71 17.38 -7.43 -11.52
CA ALA A 71 17.29 -7.22 -10.08
C ALA A 71 16.01 -7.86 -9.49
N VAL A 72 14.83 -7.58 -10.05
CA VAL A 72 13.56 -8.08 -9.48
C VAL A 72 13.33 -9.57 -9.74
N ALA A 73 13.94 -10.15 -10.78
CA ALA A 73 13.80 -11.57 -11.09
C ALA A 73 14.42 -12.51 -10.03
N ALA A 74 15.28 -12.00 -9.14
CA ALA A 74 15.77 -12.77 -8.00
C ALA A 74 14.66 -13.05 -6.96
N SER A 75 13.63 -12.20 -6.89
CA SER A 75 12.56 -12.30 -5.90
C SER A 75 11.48 -13.31 -6.31
N ARG A 76 10.88 -13.96 -5.32
CA ARG A 76 9.72 -14.85 -5.52
C ARG A 76 8.39 -14.09 -5.52
N VAL A 77 8.31 -12.99 -4.79
CA VAL A 77 7.18 -12.04 -4.80
C VAL A 77 7.68 -10.69 -5.29
N ILE A 78 6.98 -10.09 -6.24
CA ILE A 78 7.35 -8.84 -6.89
C ILE A 78 6.12 -7.93 -6.84
N TYR A 79 6.18 -6.87 -6.05
CA TYR A 79 5.13 -5.86 -5.98
C TYR A 79 5.32 -4.83 -7.09
N VAL A 80 4.24 -4.51 -7.80
CA VAL A 80 4.19 -3.45 -8.80
C VAL A 80 3.09 -2.47 -8.43
N GLY A 81 3.49 -1.42 -7.71
CA GLY A 81 2.62 -0.32 -7.30
C GLY A 81 2.03 0.44 -8.50
N GLU A 82 0.79 0.90 -8.39
CA GLU A 82 0.10 1.68 -9.43
C GLU A 82 -0.66 2.90 -8.90
N THR A 83 -0.94 3.84 -9.79
CA THR A 83 -2.11 4.71 -9.66
C THR A 83 -3.23 4.06 -10.48
N HIS A 84 -4.37 3.77 -9.86
CA HIS A 84 -5.39 2.86 -10.42
C HIS A 84 -6.01 3.27 -11.76
N ASP A 85 -5.98 4.57 -12.09
CA ASP A 85 -6.51 5.15 -13.32
C ASP A 85 -5.41 5.53 -14.33
N ASN A 86 -4.15 5.19 -14.04
CA ASN A 86 -3.01 5.49 -14.90
C ASN A 86 -2.74 4.35 -15.88
N ILE A 87 -3.08 4.57 -17.16
CA ILE A 87 -2.84 3.60 -18.23
C ILE A 87 -1.37 3.22 -18.41
N GLU A 88 -0.43 4.13 -18.13
CA GLU A 88 1.01 3.85 -18.25
C GLU A 88 1.49 2.91 -17.13
N ALA A 89 0.91 3.01 -15.92
CA ALA A 89 1.19 2.07 -14.84
C ALA A 89 0.82 0.63 -15.27
N HIS A 90 -0.36 0.44 -15.86
CA HIS A 90 -0.80 -0.88 -16.32
C HIS A 90 0.02 -1.41 -17.51
N LYS A 91 0.52 -0.54 -18.38
CA LYS A 91 1.46 -0.94 -19.44
C LYS A 91 2.78 -1.45 -18.86
N VAL A 92 3.31 -0.79 -17.83
CA VAL A 92 4.52 -1.24 -17.12
C VAL A 92 4.28 -2.58 -16.42
N GLN A 93 3.15 -2.74 -15.72
CA GLN A 93 2.76 -4.02 -15.12
C GLN A 93 2.74 -5.15 -16.15
N LEU A 94 2.06 -4.96 -17.29
CA LEU A 94 2.02 -5.96 -18.35
C LEU A 94 3.42 -6.26 -18.91
N ARG A 95 4.27 -5.24 -19.08
CA ARG A 95 5.64 -5.41 -19.58
C ARG A 95 6.48 -6.26 -18.63
N ILE A 96 6.37 -6.02 -17.32
CA ILE A 96 7.05 -6.82 -16.28
C ILE A 96 6.55 -8.27 -16.30
N ILE A 97 5.23 -8.47 -16.30
CA ILE A 97 4.60 -9.81 -16.32
C ILE A 97 5.05 -10.59 -17.55
N LYS A 98 5.02 -9.98 -18.74
CA LYS A 98 5.49 -10.59 -19.98
C LYS A 98 6.94 -11.02 -19.88
N LYS A 99 7.82 -10.11 -19.46
CA LYS A 99 9.25 -10.37 -19.36
C LYS A 99 9.59 -11.49 -18.38
N LEU A 100 8.89 -11.57 -17.24
CA LEU A 100 9.05 -12.68 -16.30
C LEU A 100 8.54 -14.01 -16.88
N SER A 101 7.42 -13.97 -17.60
CA SER A 101 6.80 -15.16 -18.21
C SER A 101 7.65 -15.79 -19.32
N GLU A 102 8.65 -15.08 -19.85
CA GLU A 102 9.63 -15.64 -20.80
C GLU A 102 10.53 -16.71 -20.16
N ARG A 103 10.73 -16.66 -18.83
CA ARG A 103 11.71 -17.49 -18.12
C ARG A 103 11.17 -18.23 -16.90
N TYR A 104 10.03 -17.80 -16.36
CA TYR A 104 9.50 -18.30 -15.10
C TYR A 104 8.01 -18.61 -15.21
N SER A 105 7.55 -19.55 -14.39
CA SER A 105 6.13 -19.66 -14.06
C SER A 105 5.70 -18.42 -13.29
N VAL A 106 4.63 -17.75 -13.73
CA VAL A 106 4.13 -16.51 -13.13
C VAL A 106 2.66 -16.68 -12.73
N ALA A 107 2.33 -16.24 -11.53
CA ALA A 107 0.97 -15.95 -11.08
C ALA A 107 0.83 -14.44 -10.83
N ILE A 108 -0.39 -13.93 -10.92
CA ILE A 108 -0.68 -12.50 -10.74
C ILE A 108 -1.59 -12.35 -9.51
N GLY A 109 -1.08 -11.68 -8.49
CA GLY A 109 -1.85 -11.24 -7.33
C GLY A 109 -2.55 -9.92 -7.65
N LEU A 110 -3.84 -9.84 -7.36
CA LEU A 110 -4.70 -8.74 -7.77
C LEU A 110 -5.41 -8.13 -6.56
N GLU A 111 -5.02 -6.91 -6.16
CA GLU A 111 -5.73 -6.15 -5.12
C GLU A 111 -7.21 -5.98 -5.48
N MET A 112 -7.49 -5.74 -6.76
CA MET A 112 -8.84 -5.46 -7.24
C MET A 112 -9.82 -6.62 -7.12
N PHE A 113 -9.36 -7.82 -6.77
CA PHE A 113 -10.23 -8.97 -6.53
C PHE A 113 -10.15 -9.43 -5.08
N ARG A 114 -11.33 -9.71 -4.53
CA ARG A 114 -11.44 -10.32 -3.20
C ARG A 114 -11.20 -11.83 -3.30
N ARG A 115 -10.76 -12.45 -2.21
CA ARG A 115 -10.61 -13.91 -2.09
C ARG A 115 -11.88 -14.68 -2.50
N SER A 116 -13.06 -14.11 -2.24
CA SER A 116 -14.35 -14.69 -2.65
C SER A 116 -14.57 -14.76 -4.17
N ALA A 117 -13.73 -14.10 -4.98
CA ALA A 117 -13.77 -14.17 -6.43
C ALA A 117 -12.94 -15.32 -7.01
N GLN A 118 -12.17 -16.05 -6.19
CA GLN A 118 -11.14 -16.98 -6.66
C GLN A 118 -11.67 -18.04 -7.62
N GLU A 119 -12.80 -18.69 -7.32
CA GLU A 119 -13.40 -19.70 -8.20
C GLU A 119 -13.68 -19.14 -9.62
N LYS A 120 -14.16 -17.89 -9.70
CA LYS A 120 -14.45 -17.24 -10.98
C LYS A 120 -13.17 -16.78 -11.68
N LEU A 121 -12.14 -16.38 -10.94
CA LEU A 121 -10.81 -16.11 -11.50
C LEU A 121 -10.21 -17.37 -12.13
N ASP A 122 -10.32 -18.51 -11.44
CA ASP A 122 -9.85 -19.79 -11.94
C ASP A 122 -10.59 -20.20 -13.22
N ARG A 123 -11.91 -20.04 -13.25
CA ARG A 123 -12.75 -20.29 -14.45
C ARG A 123 -12.45 -19.33 -15.59
N TRP A 124 -12.12 -18.07 -15.31
CA TRP A 124 -11.67 -17.12 -16.34
C TRP A 124 -10.37 -17.61 -16.99
N ASN A 125 -9.41 -18.05 -16.18
CA ASN A 125 -8.11 -18.51 -16.65
C ASN A 125 -8.20 -19.78 -17.53
N THR A 126 -9.22 -20.62 -17.30
CA THR A 126 -9.49 -21.82 -18.12
C THR A 126 -10.44 -21.57 -19.30
N GLY A 127 -10.89 -20.33 -19.52
CA GLY A 127 -11.84 -19.99 -20.59
C GLY A 127 -13.30 -20.42 -20.32
N GLN A 128 -13.61 -20.86 -19.10
CA GLN A 128 -14.93 -21.33 -18.67
C GLN A 128 -15.83 -20.21 -18.12
N LEU A 129 -15.33 -18.99 -18.02
CA LEU A 129 -16.10 -17.80 -17.65
C LEU A 129 -16.20 -16.85 -18.86
N PRO A 130 -17.40 -16.58 -19.38
CA PRO A 130 -17.57 -15.65 -20.49
C PRO A 130 -17.09 -14.24 -20.16
N LEU A 131 -16.53 -13.52 -21.14
CA LEU A 131 -16.04 -12.14 -20.97
C LEU A 131 -17.08 -11.20 -20.34
N LYS A 132 -18.36 -11.34 -20.70
CA LYS A 132 -19.46 -10.54 -20.12
C LYS A 132 -19.58 -10.76 -18.61
N GLU A 133 -19.40 -11.99 -18.13
CA GLU A 133 -19.45 -12.32 -16.72
C GLU A 133 -18.19 -11.87 -15.99
N PHE A 134 -17.02 -12.00 -16.62
CA PHE A 134 -15.76 -11.51 -16.06
C PHE A 134 -15.78 -9.97 -15.88
N LYS A 135 -16.30 -9.22 -16.84
CA LYS A 135 -16.50 -7.76 -16.71
C LYS A 135 -17.43 -7.40 -15.54
N LYS A 136 -18.52 -8.16 -15.34
CA LYS A 136 -19.41 -7.98 -14.18
C LYS A 136 -18.69 -8.30 -12.87
N LEU A 137 -17.87 -9.35 -12.84
CA LEU A 137 -17.08 -9.72 -11.68
C LEU A 137 -16.08 -8.61 -11.31
N PHE A 138 -15.36 -8.09 -12.30
CA PHE A 138 -14.47 -6.95 -12.12
C PHE A 138 -15.24 -5.75 -11.56
N HIS A 139 -16.37 -5.38 -12.18
CA HIS A 139 -17.18 -4.26 -11.73
C HIS A 139 -17.69 -4.42 -10.29
N ALA A 140 -18.12 -5.63 -9.91
CA ALA A 140 -18.56 -5.92 -8.56
C ALA A 140 -17.43 -5.82 -7.52
N ASN A 141 -16.18 -6.03 -7.90
CA ASN A 141 -15.05 -5.95 -6.97
C ASN A 141 -14.37 -4.58 -6.96
N TRP A 142 -14.25 -3.93 -8.12
CA TRP A 142 -13.40 -2.76 -8.35
C TRP A 142 -14.11 -1.56 -8.98
N GLY A 143 -15.34 -1.74 -9.47
CA GLY A 143 -16.10 -0.67 -10.12
C GLY A 143 -15.75 -0.49 -11.60
N THR A 144 -15.59 0.75 -12.05
CA THR A 144 -15.29 1.06 -13.45
C THR A 144 -13.80 0.79 -13.76
N GLY A 145 -13.38 0.96 -15.02
CA GLY A 145 -11.96 0.88 -15.38
C GLY A 145 -11.47 -0.46 -15.92
N TYR A 146 -12.33 -1.46 -16.15
CA TYR A 146 -11.92 -2.76 -16.73
C TYR A 146 -10.99 -2.64 -17.96
N LYS A 147 -11.24 -1.66 -18.84
CA LYS A 147 -10.43 -1.45 -20.05
C LYS A 147 -8.95 -1.15 -19.76
N LEU A 148 -8.64 -0.57 -18.61
CA LEU A 148 -7.27 -0.27 -18.18
C LEU A 148 -6.47 -1.56 -17.92
N TYR A 149 -7.12 -2.54 -17.28
CA TYR A 149 -6.53 -3.84 -16.89
C TYR A 149 -6.73 -4.92 -17.95
N GLN A 150 -7.62 -4.71 -18.91
CA GLN A 150 -7.97 -5.70 -19.93
C GLN A 150 -6.73 -6.35 -20.58
N PRO A 151 -5.70 -5.60 -21.01
CA PRO A 151 -4.50 -6.22 -21.60
C PRO A 151 -3.78 -7.22 -20.69
N ILE A 152 -3.82 -7.00 -19.37
CA ILE A 152 -3.26 -7.92 -18.36
C ILE A 152 -4.10 -9.19 -18.27
N PHE A 153 -5.43 -9.06 -18.23
CA PHE A 153 -6.33 -10.21 -18.16
C PHE A 153 -6.32 -11.05 -19.43
N ASP A 154 -6.24 -10.41 -20.59
CA ASP A 154 -6.15 -11.08 -21.90
C ASP A 154 -4.82 -11.86 -21.99
N PHE A 155 -3.71 -11.25 -21.55
CA PHE A 155 -2.41 -11.93 -21.51
C PHE A 155 -2.41 -13.11 -20.53
N ALA A 156 -2.98 -12.92 -19.33
CA ALA A 156 -3.07 -13.96 -18.31
C ALA A 156 -3.86 -15.16 -18.83
N GLN A 157 -5.04 -14.95 -19.42
CA GLN A 157 -5.86 -16.02 -19.99
C GLN A 157 -5.15 -16.74 -21.14
N ALA A 158 -4.55 -16.00 -22.07
CA ALA A 158 -3.86 -16.58 -23.23
C ALA A 158 -2.68 -17.49 -22.82
N ASN A 159 -2.00 -17.16 -21.72
CA ASN A 159 -0.85 -17.89 -21.21
C ASN A 159 -1.20 -18.77 -19.99
N LYS A 160 -2.48 -18.87 -19.63
CA LYS A 160 -3.00 -19.63 -18.49
C LYS A 160 -2.37 -19.24 -17.14
N LEU A 161 -1.98 -17.97 -16.96
CA LEU A 161 -1.38 -17.48 -15.73
C LEU A 161 -2.41 -17.43 -14.59
N PRO A 162 -2.17 -18.10 -13.44
CA PRO A 162 -3.07 -18.05 -12.30
C PRO A 162 -3.31 -16.60 -11.84
N LEU A 163 -4.58 -16.26 -11.61
CA LEU A 163 -5.01 -14.98 -11.04
C LEU A 163 -5.44 -15.19 -9.60
N ILE A 164 -4.85 -14.45 -8.66
CA ILE A 164 -5.07 -14.62 -7.22
C ILE A 164 -5.75 -13.37 -6.66
N GLY A 165 -6.95 -13.51 -6.09
CA GLY A 165 -7.65 -12.39 -5.44
C GLY A 165 -7.10 -12.13 -4.04
N LEU A 166 -6.51 -10.97 -3.81
CA LEU A 166 -5.76 -10.68 -2.58
C LEU A 166 -6.64 -10.13 -1.45
N LYS A 167 -7.69 -9.37 -1.79
CA LYS A 167 -8.42 -8.55 -0.81
C LYS A 167 -9.39 -9.36 0.05
N SER A 168 -9.68 -8.88 1.25
CA SER A 168 -10.69 -9.44 2.15
C SER A 168 -12.08 -9.55 1.51
N THR A 169 -12.90 -10.50 1.96
CA THR A 169 -14.28 -10.59 1.47
C THR A 169 -15.12 -9.42 1.98
N ARG A 170 -16.18 -9.05 1.25
CA ARG A 170 -17.11 -7.99 1.71
C ARG A 170 -17.73 -8.31 3.08
N LYS A 171 -17.95 -9.61 3.37
CA LYS A 171 -18.49 -10.06 4.65
C LYS A 171 -17.51 -9.77 5.80
N VAL A 172 -16.23 -10.11 5.62
CA VAL A 172 -15.15 -9.79 6.57
C VAL A 172 -15.04 -8.28 6.76
N GLU A 173 -15.00 -7.51 5.67
CA GLU A 173 -14.94 -6.05 5.74
C GLU A 173 -16.14 -5.45 6.51
N ASN A 174 -17.36 -5.95 6.27
CA ASN A 174 -18.56 -5.43 6.92
C ASN A 174 -18.59 -5.75 8.42
N SER A 175 -18.29 -7.00 8.81
CA SER A 175 -18.17 -7.37 10.23
C SER A 175 -17.10 -6.52 10.93
N PHE A 176 -15.96 -6.29 10.25
CA PHE A 176 -14.88 -5.50 10.82
C PHE A 176 -15.28 -4.03 11.03
N ARG A 177 -16.03 -3.43 10.10
CA ARG A 177 -16.56 -2.05 10.25
C ARG A 177 -17.49 -1.92 11.46
N SER A 178 -18.21 -2.99 11.79
CA SER A 178 -19.15 -3.06 12.91
C SER A 178 -18.49 -3.46 14.22
N ASP A 179 -17.17 -3.72 14.23
CA ASP A 179 -16.44 -4.28 15.38
C ASP A 179 -17.01 -5.65 15.84
N ASP A 180 -17.63 -6.40 14.92
CA ASP A 180 -18.15 -7.76 15.14
C ASP A 180 -17.02 -8.81 15.02
N PRO A 181 -17.19 -10.02 15.59
CA PRO A 181 -16.28 -11.13 15.33
C PRO A 181 -16.16 -11.47 13.83
N ALA A 182 -14.99 -11.97 13.45
CA ALA A 182 -14.75 -12.41 12.09
C ALA A 182 -15.79 -13.49 11.67
N PRO A 183 -16.36 -13.39 10.45
CA PRO A 183 -17.41 -14.27 10.01
C PRO A 183 -16.89 -15.69 9.68
N ASP A 184 -17.82 -16.65 9.63
CA ASP A 184 -17.57 -18.01 9.11
C ASP A 184 -16.49 -18.80 9.88
N GLY A 185 -16.32 -18.49 11.18
CA GLY A 185 -15.32 -19.14 12.03
C GLY A 185 -13.88 -18.77 11.68
N ALA A 186 -13.68 -17.74 10.85
CA ALA A 186 -12.36 -17.18 10.58
C ALA A 186 -11.88 -16.32 11.75
N PHE A 187 -10.61 -15.94 11.69
CA PHE A 187 -10.03 -14.90 12.53
C PHE A 187 -9.64 -13.72 11.64
N TYR A 188 -9.71 -12.50 12.18
CA TYR A 188 -9.02 -11.38 11.56
C TYR A 188 -7.52 -11.65 11.57
N PRO A 189 -6.78 -11.17 10.56
CA PRO A 189 -5.33 -11.15 10.69
C PRO A 189 -4.93 -10.31 11.90
N GLU A 190 -3.76 -10.59 12.44
CA GLU A 190 -3.10 -9.67 13.36
C GLU A 190 -2.88 -8.34 12.63
N LEU A 191 -3.19 -7.23 13.30
CA LEU A 191 -3.04 -5.90 12.74
C LEU A 191 -1.84 -5.24 13.41
N ASP A 192 -0.83 -4.84 12.63
CA ASP A 192 0.22 -3.96 13.13
C ASP A 192 -0.21 -2.50 13.03
N ASP A 193 -0.75 -1.95 14.12
CA ASP A 193 -1.11 -0.54 14.23
C ASP A 193 -0.01 0.32 14.88
N GLN A 194 1.16 -0.27 15.15
CA GLN A 194 2.25 0.37 15.87
C GLN A 194 3.38 0.89 14.97
N ASP A 195 3.37 0.60 13.66
CA ASP A 195 4.34 1.18 12.73
C ASP A 195 4.16 2.71 12.64
N PRO A 196 5.13 3.50 13.16
CA PRO A 196 4.99 4.95 13.20
C PRO A 196 5.08 5.60 11.82
N TYR A 197 5.79 4.99 10.86
CA TYR A 197 5.96 5.52 9.51
C TYR A 197 4.72 5.23 8.66
N HIS A 198 4.25 3.99 8.69
CA HIS A 198 3.03 3.60 7.99
C HIS A 198 1.83 4.40 8.49
N ARG A 199 1.68 4.54 9.82
CA ARG A 199 0.59 5.32 10.41
C ARG A 199 0.69 6.80 10.01
N ALA A 200 1.85 7.43 10.14
CA ALA A 200 2.03 8.84 9.78
C ALA A 200 1.72 9.11 8.29
N PHE A 201 2.22 8.25 7.40
CA PHE A 201 1.93 8.32 5.97
C PHE A 201 0.43 8.17 5.67
N SER A 202 -0.21 7.16 6.27
CA SER A 202 -1.64 6.92 6.13
C SER A 202 -2.48 8.10 6.60
N MET A 203 -2.16 8.65 7.77
CA MET A 203 -2.86 9.82 8.30
C MET A 203 -2.67 11.05 7.43
N ALA A 204 -1.48 11.28 6.85
CA ALA A 204 -1.25 12.36 5.91
C ALA A 204 -2.08 12.20 4.63
N ALA A 205 -2.17 10.98 4.09
CA ALA A 205 -2.98 10.68 2.90
C ALA A 205 -4.48 10.87 3.16
N PHE A 206 -4.99 10.46 4.32
CA PHE A 206 -6.38 10.70 4.71
C PHE A 206 -6.66 12.16 5.11
N GLY A 207 -5.68 12.83 5.71
CA GLY A 207 -5.74 14.17 6.29
C GLY A 207 -5.94 15.32 5.27
N GLY A 208 -5.77 15.03 3.98
CA GLY A 208 -6.28 15.89 2.89
C GLY A 208 -7.80 16.16 2.98
N HIS A 209 -8.51 15.47 3.87
CA HIS A 209 -9.92 15.70 4.22
C HIS A 209 -10.08 16.04 5.72
N ARG A 210 -9.97 17.32 6.07
CA ARG A 210 -10.47 18.02 7.29
C ARG A 210 -11.06 17.13 8.41
N GLY A 211 -10.25 16.26 9.03
CA GLY A 211 -10.70 15.29 10.04
C GLY A 211 -9.79 15.30 11.27
N THR A 212 -10.35 15.02 12.44
CA THR A 212 -9.54 14.79 13.66
C THR A 212 -8.88 13.42 13.58
N GLU A 213 -7.76 13.20 14.27
CA GLU A 213 -7.09 11.89 14.34
C GLU A 213 -8.08 10.75 14.71
N LYS A 214 -8.98 11.01 15.67
CA LYS A 214 -10.03 10.07 16.08
C LYS A 214 -10.98 9.69 14.93
N ALA A 215 -11.24 10.60 13.99
CA ALA A 215 -12.08 10.33 12.83
C ALA A 215 -11.37 9.45 11.77
N LEU A 216 -10.04 9.45 11.76
CA LEU A 216 -9.21 8.70 10.81
C LEU A 216 -8.86 7.28 11.29
N GLU A 217 -9.09 6.98 12.57
CA GLU A 217 -8.79 5.68 13.17
C GLU A 217 -9.54 4.51 12.49
N LYS A 218 -10.85 4.66 12.22
CA LYS A 218 -11.63 3.61 11.54
C LYS A 218 -11.17 3.38 10.09
N PRO A 219 -10.97 4.42 9.27
CA PRO A 219 -10.33 4.29 7.96
C PRO A 219 -8.96 3.60 8.01
N TYR A 220 -8.11 3.96 8.98
CA TYR A 220 -6.78 3.35 9.13
C TYR A 220 -6.85 1.87 9.50
N ARG A 221 -7.70 1.48 10.46
CA ARG A 221 -7.92 0.07 10.78
C ARG A 221 -8.45 -0.73 9.57
N MET A 222 -9.28 -0.12 8.72
CA MET A 222 -9.75 -0.76 7.48
C MET A 222 -8.62 -0.96 6.46
N LEU A 223 -7.72 0.03 6.35
CA LEU A 223 -6.52 -0.07 5.52
C LEU A 223 -5.63 -1.23 5.99
N LEU A 224 -5.32 -1.29 7.28
CA LEU A 224 -4.55 -2.40 7.87
C LEU A 224 -5.21 -3.76 7.61
N LEU A 225 -6.54 -3.86 7.78
CA LEU A 225 -7.25 -5.09 7.45
C LEU A 225 -7.00 -5.53 6.00
N TRP A 226 -7.02 -4.59 5.05
CA TRP A 226 -6.77 -4.92 3.65
C TRP A 226 -5.34 -5.38 3.43
N GLU A 227 -4.35 -4.63 3.93
CA GLU A 227 -2.93 -4.93 3.75
C GLU A 227 -2.55 -6.26 4.39
N GLU A 228 -2.95 -6.49 5.63
CA GLU A 228 -2.70 -7.74 6.34
C GLU A 228 -3.40 -8.93 5.67
N THR A 229 -4.61 -8.71 5.13
CA THR A 229 -5.27 -9.76 4.34
C THR A 229 -4.54 -10.02 3.02
N MET A 230 -4.05 -8.99 2.33
CA MET A 230 -3.27 -9.19 1.10
C MET A 230 -1.96 -9.93 1.40
N ALA A 231 -1.24 -9.51 2.44
CA ALA A 231 -0.01 -10.15 2.92
C ALA A 231 -0.23 -11.61 3.33
N GLN A 232 -1.31 -11.91 4.07
CA GLN A 232 -1.68 -13.28 4.41
C GLN A 232 -1.99 -14.11 3.14
N THR A 233 -2.62 -13.54 2.11
CA THR A 233 -2.87 -14.25 0.84
C THR A 233 -1.56 -14.58 0.13
N VAL A 234 -0.62 -13.63 0.11
CA VAL A 234 0.73 -13.82 -0.45
C VAL A 234 1.49 -14.91 0.32
N SER A 235 1.43 -14.90 1.65
CA SER A 235 2.04 -15.94 2.50
C SER A 235 1.45 -17.32 2.20
N GLN A 236 0.12 -17.43 2.12
CA GLN A 236 -0.58 -18.67 1.73
C GLN A 236 -0.18 -19.15 0.33
N PHE A 237 0.02 -18.23 -0.62
CA PHE A 237 0.54 -18.57 -1.95
C PHE A 237 1.95 -19.16 -1.87
N LEU A 238 2.84 -18.57 -1.07
CA LEU A 238 4.24 -19.00 -0.96
C LEU A 238 4.40 -20.40 -0.36
N ILE A 239 3.56 -20.75 0.62
CA ILE A 239 3.59 -22.07 1.28
C ILE A 239 2.81 -23.15 0.52
N ASN A 240 2.01 -22.76 -0.48
CA ASN A 240 1.24 -23.70 -1.28
C ASN A 240 2.15 -24.42 -2.27
N THR A 241 2.26 -25.75 -2.13
CA THR A 241 3.13 -26.60 -2.94
C THR A 241 2.81 -26.57 -4.44
N LYS A 242 1.57 -26.21 -4.82
CA LYS A 242 1.17 -25.97 -6.22
C LYS A 242 1.98 -24.83 -6.88
N TYR A 243 2.50 -23.90 -6.09
CA TYR A 243 3.18 -22.69 -6.55
C TYR A 243 4.65 -22.62 -6.12
N THR A 244 5.28 -23.76 -5.83
CA THR A 244 6.67 -23.85 -5.33
C THR A 244 7.65 -23.08 -6.24
N ASP A 245 7.58 -23.31 -7.55
CA ASP A 245 8.48 -22.69 -8.54
C ASP A 245 7.83 -21.52 -9.29
N THR A 246 6.74 -20.97 -8.75
CA THR A 246 5.97 -19.89 -9.38
C THR A 246 6.28 -18.57 -8.69
N LYS A 247 6.61 -17.55 -9.49
CA LYS A 247 6.74 -16.16 -9.04
C LYS A 247 5.36 -15.52 -8.94
N LEU A 248 5.14 -14.73 -7.90
CA LEU A 248 3.93 -13.93 -7.74
C LEU A 248 4.23 -12.47 -8.08
N VAL A 249 3.55 -11.93 -9.08
CA VAL A 249 3.56 -10.49 -9.38
C VAL A 249 2.31 -9.89 -8.75
N VAL A 250 2.47 -9.06 -7.71
CA VAL A 250 1.38 -8.41 -6.99
C VAL A 250 1.11 -7.04 -7.59
N LEU A 251 -0.12 -6.84 -8.07
CA LEU A 251 -0.63 -5.56 -8.57
C LEU A 251 -1.48 -4.91 -7.49
N SER A 252 -1.03 -3.77 -6.97
CA SER A 252 -1.71 -3.02 -5.91
C SER A 252 -1.43 -1.53 -6.04
N GLY A 253 -2.32 -0.69 -5.52
CA GLY A 253 -2.11 0.74 -5.43
C GLY A 253 -0.77 1.06 -4.77
N GLY A 254 -0.03 2.02 -5.31
CA GLY A 254 1.32 2.35 -4.84
C GLY A 254 1.35 2.73 -3.35
N PHE A 255 0.22 3.22 -2.83
CA PHE A 255 0.03 3.48 -1.41
C PHE A 255 0.31 2.25 -0.53
N HIS A 256 -0.15 1.06 -0.95
CA HIS A 256 0.04 -0.22 -0.24
C HIS A 256 1.47 -0.79 -0.32
N VAL A 257 2.40 -0.09 -0.96
CA VAL A 257 3.77 -0.57 -1.23
C VAL A 257 4.82 0.42 -0.74
N GLN A 258 4.47 1.71 -0.66
CA GLN A 258 5.46 2.78 -0.53
C GLN A 258 6.23 2.78 0.80
N TYR A 259 5.72 2.14 1.85
CA TYR A 259 6.36 2.05 3.17
C TYR A 259 6.32 0.65 3.80
N GLY A 260 6.09 -0.38 2.98
CA GLY A 260 5.98 -1.77 3.43
C GLY A 260 5.16 -2.60 2.45
#